data_AF-A0AA97E1T4-F1
#
_entry.id   AF-A0AA97E1T4-F1
#
_cell.length_a   1.000
_cell.length_b   1.000
_cell.length_c   1.000
_cell.angle_alpha   90.00
_cell.angle_beta   90.00
_cell.angle_gamma   90.00
#
_symmetry.space_group_name_H-M   'P 1'
#
loop_
_entity.id
_entity.type
_entity.pdbx_description
1 polymer ?
#
loop_
_entity_poly.entity_id
_entity_poly.type
_entity_poly.pdbx_seq_one_letter_code
_entity_poly.pdbx_strand_id
1 'polypeptide(L)'
;MNQDVALNLRLLCSYYKSISDVTQRLGISRSQFNRYLSGRHRPAANTLRRICEFFDVAEYELQLPHEQFQQLVQRNPRQDSLTSGQVELDHLKRLMDKSSPELDKYLGYYFEYYYSMSNPGKILKSLVCFSKVEDKILYQRTERLVEAGEQNKEVCHCKYLGVAHFLSDRIFMTDYESLTVNEITQTILYPTFKNRIHWLHGLRMGVSSNDDRMPCSARVSMEFLGQDIPLRKALAECRFYSPDDPKLDKTLLDMINNQGVNEHWQFRAK
;
A
#
# COMPACT_ATOMS: atom_id res chain seq x y z
N MET A 1 -36.41 30.34 17.91
CA MET A 1 -36.11 29.05 18.58
C MET A 1 -36.21 27.83 17.67
N ASN A 2 -37.18 27.66 16.76
CA ASN A 2 -37.20 26.50 15.83
C ASN A 2 -36.40 26.71 14.52
N GLN A 3 -35.86 27.91 14.29
CA GLN A 3 -35.09 28.23 13.08
C GLN A 3 -33.73 27.55 13.09
N ASP A 4 -33.03 27.52 14.23
CA ASP A 4 -31.73 26.85 14.35
C ASP A 4 -31.84 25.36 14.04
N VAL A 5 -32.82 24.66 14.62
CA VAL A 5 -33.07 23.24 14.32
C VAL A 5 -33.33 23.01 12.82
N ALA A 6 -34.09 23.91 12.17
CA ALA A 6 -34.35 23.79 10.74
C ALA A 6 -33.09 24.01 9.89
N LEU A 7 -32.26 24.99 10.24
CA LEU A 7 -30.98 25.24 9.58
C LEU A 7 -29.99 24.09 9.80
N ASN A 8 -29.93 23.56 11.02
CA ASN A 8 -29.11 22.41 11.40
C ASN A 8 -29.52 21.15 10.62
N LEU A 9 -30.82 20.88 10.49
CA LEU A 9 -31.32 19.77 9.66
C LEU A 9 -31.00 19.96 8.18
N ARG A 10 -31.04 21.19 7.65
CA ARG A 10 -30.65 21.46 6.25
C ARG A 10 -29.15 21.22 6.04
N LEU A 11 -28.32 21.65 6.99
CA LEU A 11 -26.88 21.40 6.97
C LEU A 11 -26.61 19.89 6.95
N LEU A 12 -27.24 19.13 7.85
CA LEU A 12 -27.10 17.67 7.88
C LEU A 12 -27.56 17.00 6.56
N CYS A 13 -28.65 17.48 5.96
CA CYS A 13 -29.12 16.96 4.67
C CYS A 13 -28.18 17.27 3.50
N SER A 14 -27.37 18.33 3.57
CA SER A 14 -26.45 18.73 2.49
C SER A 14 -25.34 17.71 2.23
N TYR A 15 -25.04 16.85 3.21
CA TYR A 15 -24.05 15.76 3.10
C TYR A 15 -24.58 14.53 2.35
N TYR A 16 -25.84 14.54 1.90
CA TYR A 16 -26.48 13.42 1.21
C TYR A 16 -26.85 13.81 -0.23
N LYS A 17 -27.03 12.79 -1.09
CA LYS A 17 -27.31 12.98 -2.53
C LYS A 17 -28.57 13.80 -2.78
N SER A 18 -29.60 13.64 -1.95
CA SER A 18 -30.82 14.44 -2.01
C SER A 18 -31.67 14.31 -0.75
N ILE A 19 -32.59 15.25 -0.52
CA ILE A 19 -33.60 15.15 0.54
C ILE A 19 -34.47 13.89 0.37
N SER A 20 -34.74 13.48 -0.87
CA SER A 20 -35.53 12.26 -1.14
C SER A 20 -34.84 11.01 -0.58
N ASP A 21 -33.53 10.87 -0.80
CA ASP A 21 -32.70 9.78 -0.27
C ASP A 21 -32.74 9.75 1.27
N VAL A 22 -32.61 10.92 1.91
CA VAL A 22 -32.72 11.07 3.36
C VAL A 22 -34.09 10.62 3.88
N THR A 23 -35.18 11.10 3.28
CA THR A 23 -36.55 10.77 3.72
C THR A 23 -36.90 9.28 3.55
N GLN A 24 -36.36 8.65 2.51
CA GLN A 24 -36.53 7.22 2.26
C GLN A 24 -35.84 6.38 3.34
N ARG A 25 -34.59 6.72 3.69
CA ARG A 25 -33.83 6.02 4.75
C ARG A 25 -34.39 6.27 6.15
N LEU A 26 -34.86 7.49 6.41
CA LEU A 26 -35.52 7.85 7.67
C LEU A 26 -36.89 7.18 7.84
N GLY A 27 -37.53 6.76 6.76
CA GLY A 27 -38.91 6.26 6.78
C GLY A 27 -39.92 7.33 7.21
N ILE A 28 -39.74 8.57 6.75
CA ILE A 28 -40.62 9.72 7.02
C ILE A 28 -41.12 10.27 5.69
N SER A 29 -42.40 10.64 5.61
CA SER A 29 -42.95 11.25 4.39
C SER A 29 -42.25 12.57 4.04
N ARG A 30 -41.93 12.78 2.76
CA ARG A 30 -41.21 13.98 2.30
C ARG A 30 -41.94 15.29 2.64
N SER A 31 -43.27 15.28 2.60
CA SER A 31 -44.11 16.42 2.99
C SER A 31 -43.99 16.74 4.48
N GLN A 32 -43.92 15.71 5.34
CA GLN A 32 -43.69 15.88 6.78
C GLN A 32 -42.27 16.37 7.07
N PHE A 33 -41.26 15.80 6.42
CA PHE A 33 -39.86 16.22 6.64
C PHE A 33 -39.61 17.66 6.16
N ASN A 34 -40.18 18.06 5.02
CA ASN A 34 -40.11 19.44 4.54
C ASN A 34 -40.74 20.44 5.52
N ARG A 35 -41.78 20.06 6.27
CA ARG A 35 -42.32 20.92 7.34
C ARG A 35 -41.31 21.17 8.45
N TYR A 36 -40.46 20.20 8.78
CA TYR A 36 -39.37 20.37 9.74
C TYR A 36 -38.26 21.26 9.17
N LEU A 37 -37.84 21.03 7.93
CA LEU A 37 -36.84 21.87 7.25
C LEU A 37 -37.30 23.32 7.07
N SER A 38 -38.61 23.59 7.05
CA SER A 38 -39.16 24.94 7.00
C SER A 38 -39.12 25.68 8.36
N GLY A 39 -38.86 24.99 9.46
CA GLY A 39 -38.90 25.52 10.83
C GLY A 39 -40.30 25.81 11.37
N ARG A 40 -41.35 25.53 10.59
CA ARG A 40 -42.76 25.76 11.00
C ARG A 40 -43.26 24.76 12.03
N HIS A 41 -42.68 23.56 12.07
CA HIS A 41 -43.11 22.48 12.97
C HIS A 41 -41.89 21.82 13.60
N ARG A 42 -42.00 21.42 14.87
CA ARG A 42 -40.99 20.62 15.55
C ARG A 42 -41.32 19.13 15.41
N PRO A 43 -40.34 18.25 15.13
CA PRO A 43 -40.56 16.81 15.19
C PRO A 43 -41.02 16.39 16.59
N ALA A 44 -41.97 15.45 16.67
CA ALA A 44 -42.33 14.82 17.95
C ALA A 44 -41.13 14.03 18.51
N ALA A 45 -41.07 13.80 19.82
CA ALA A 45 -39.91 13.21 20.49
C ALA A 45 -39.42 11.90 19.84
N ASN A 46 -40.32 10.98 19.47
CA ASN A 46 -39.94 9.73 18.79
C ASN A 46 -39.37 9.97 17.39
N THR A 47 -39.92 10.92 16.64
CA THR A 47 -39.41 11.31 15.31
C THR A 47 -38.07 12.02 15.43
N LEU A 48 -37.92 12.89 16.44
CA LEU A 48 -36.69 13.61 16.72
C LEU A 48 -35.57 12.63 17.08
N ARG A 49 -35.84 11.65 17.95
CA ARG A 49 -34.88 10.58 18.28
C ARG A 49 -34.45 9.81 17.03
N ARG A 50 -35.38 9.40 16.17
CA ARG A 50 -35.06 8.72 14.89
C ARG A 50 -34.20 9.58 13.97
N ILE A 51 -34.48 10.88 13.91
CA ILE A 51 -33.69 11.84 13.13
C ILE A 51 -32.28 11.97 13.72
N CYS A 52 -32.17 12.11 15.04
CA CYS A 52 -30.91 12.17 15.77
C CYS A 52 -30.08 10.90 15.60
N GLU A 53 -30.69 9.71 15.71
CA GLU A 53 -30.04 8.41 15.48
C GLU A 53 -29.55 8.27 14.03
N PHE A 54 -30.35 8.72 13.05
CA PHE A 54 -29.97 8.64 11.64
C PHE A 54 -28.79 9.54 11.27
N PHE A 55 -28.75 10.77 11.82
CA PHE A 55 -27.67 11.71 11.58
C PHE A 55 -26.51 11.57 12.57
N ASP A 56 -26.65 10.68 13.55
CA ASP A 56 -25.76 10.53 14.70
C ASP A 56 -25.39 11.86 15.36
N VAL A 57 -26.42 12.56 15.83
CA VAL A 57 -26.28 13.77 16.63
C VAL A 57 -27.15 13.62 17.86
N ALA A 58 -26.67 14.07 19.01
CA ALA A 58 -27.47 14.09 20.21
C ALA A 58 -28.57 15.18 20.10
N GLU A 59 -29.70 14.96 20.78
CA GLU A 59 -30.84 15.88 20.70
C GLU A 59 -30.49 17.31 21.14
N TYR A 60 -29.61 17.46 22.14
CA TYR A 60 -29.15 18.77 22.61
C TYR A 60 -28.23 19.45 21.60
N GLU A 61 -27.44 18.69 20.83
CA GLU A 61 -26.55 19.22 19.79
C GLU A 61 -27.37 19.83 18.66
N LEU A 62 -28.40 19.11 18.19
CA LEU A 62 -29.28 19.59 17.12
C LEU A 62 -30.01 20.88 17.48
N GLN A 63 -30.16 21.19 18.77
CA GLN A 63 -30.80 22.40 19.29
C GLN A 63 -29.84 23.59 19.47
N LEU A 64 -28.54 23.39 19.25
CA LEU A 64 -27.57 24.48 19.37
C LEU A 64 -27.81 25.57 18.32
N PRO A 65 -27.42 26.82 18.61
CA PRO A 65 -27.40 27.90 17.62
C PRO A 65 -26.68 27.45 16.35
N HIS A 66 -27.21 27.82 15.18
CA HIS A 66 -26.73 27.28 13.91
C HIS A 66 -25.22 27.41 13.71
N GLU A 67 -24.61 28.54 14.09
CA GLU A 67 -23.16 28.75 13.98
C GLU A 67 -22.36 27.78 14.87
N GLN A 68 -22.83 27.52 16.10
CA GLN A 68 -22.18 26.56 17.01
C GLN A 68 -22.36 25.13 16.52
N PHE A 69 -23.55 24.80 16.02
CA PHE A 69 -23.81 23.49 15.42
C PHE A 69 -22.99 23.28 14.15
N GLN A 70 -22.82 24.30 13.31
CA GLN A 70 -21.97 24.22 12.13
C GLN A 70 -20.52 23.96 12.51
N GLN A 71 -19.99 24.62 13.54
CA GLN A 71 -18.65 24.34 14.06
C GLN A 71 -18.54 22.92 14.62
N LEU A 72 -19.56 22.42 15.32
CA LEU A 72 -19.59 21.04 15.82
C LEU A 72 -19.70 20.02 14.70
N VAL A 73 -20.52 20.24 13.68
CA VAL A 73 -20.67 19.34 12.52
C VAL A 73 -19.42 19.34 11.64
N GLN A 74 -18.79 20.51 11.43
CA GLN A 74 -17.50 20.61 10.74
C GLN A 74 -16.37 19.94 11.54
N ARG A 75 -16.50 19.89 12.86
CA ARG A 75 -15.55 19.26 13.78
C ARG A 75 -16.01 17.87 14.22
N ASN A 76 -17.10 17.34 13.64
CA ASN A 76 -17.69 16.09 14.10
C ASN A 76 -16.83 14.94 13.58
N PRO A 77 -16.30 14.06 14.44
CA PRO A 77 -15.37 13.00 14.09
C PRO A 77 -15.95 11.87 13.23
N ARG A 78 -17.06 12.09 12.51
CA ARG A 78 -17.76 11.09 11.68
C ARG A 78 -17.58 11.23 10.17
N GLN A 79 -16.99 12.32 9.69
CA GLN A 79 -16.06 12.16 8.55
C GLN A 79 -14.81 11.41 9.01
N ASP A 80 -14.41 11.58 10.28
CA ASP A 80 -13.33 10.78 10.87
C ASP A 80 -13.71 9.33 11.26
N SER A 81 -14.99 8.95 11.18
CA SER A 81 -15.43 7.57 11.47
C SER A 81 -15.63 6.75 10.19
N LEU A 82 -15.49 7.40 9.03
CA LEU A 82 -15.09 6.70 7.80
C LEU A 82 -13.56 6.57 7.72
N THR A 83 -12.78 7.33 8.51
CA THR A 83 -11.32 7.19 8.63
C THR A 83 -10.85 6.49 9.92
N SER A 84 -11.74 6.13 10.86
CA SER A 84 -11.34 5.32 12.03
C SER A 84 -10.94 3.89 11.68
N GLY A 85 -11.14 3.49 10.42
CA GLY A 85 -10.58 2.26 9.83
C GLY A 85 -9.38 2.49 8.90
N GLN A 86 -8.73 3.66 8.97
CA GLN A 86 -7.68 4.06 8.02
C GLN A 86 -6.42 4.58 8.71
N VAL A 87 -6.20 4.32 10.00
CA VAL A 87 -4.96 4.74 10.69
C VAL A 87 -3.72 4.17 9.97
N GLU A 88 -3.83 2.95 9.47
CA GLU A 88 -2.82 2.30 8.62
C GLU A 88 -2.59 3.08 7.32
N LEU A 89 -3.66 3.55 6.67
CA LEU A 89 -3.59 4.36 5.46
C LEU A 89 -3.04 5.77 5.74
N ASP A 90 -3.29 6.34 6.92
CA ASP A 90 -2.72 7.62 7.35
C ASP A 90 -1.20 7.50 7.56
N HIS A 91 -0.75 6.40 8.18
CA HIS A 91 0.67 6.09 8.29
C HIS A 91 1.32 5.95 6.91
N LEU A 92 0.70 5.19 6.00
CA LEU A 92 1.18 5.04 4.63
C LEU A 92 1.18 6.38 3.88
N LYS A 93 0.14 7.18 4.04
CA LYS A 93 0.03 8.52 3.44
C LYS A 93 1.14 9.44 3.92
N ARG A 94 1.43 9.44 5.22
CA ARG A 94 2.54 10.20 5.78
C ARG A 94 3.89 9.78 5.20
N LEU A 95 4.11 8.48 4.96
CA LEU A 95 5.32 7.98 4.30
C LEU A 95 5.38 8.40 2.82
N MET A 96 4.24 8.36 2.12
CA MET A 96 4.14 8.83 0.73
C MET A 96 4.45 10.34 0.63
N ASP A 97 3.84 11.17 1.48
CA ASP A 97 4.03 12.62 1.49
C ASP A 97 5.48 13.03 1.83
N LYS A 98 6.20 12.18 2.57
CA LYS A 98 7.61 12.39 2.92
C LYS A 98 8.59 11.76 1.93
N SER A 99 8.12 10.92 1.01
CA SER A 99 8.96 10.28 0.03
C SER A 99 9.53 11.32 -0.94
N SER A 100 10.84 11.31 -1.13
CA SER A 100 11.49 12.24 -2.05
C SER A 100 11.11 11.96 -3.52
N PRO A 101 10.89 13.00 -4.35
CA PRO A 101 10.72 12.83 -5.79
C PRO A 101 11.98 12.30 -6.49
N GLU A 102 13.14 12.28 -5.81
CA GLU A 102 14.35 11.63 -6.33
C GLU A 102 14.14 10.16 -6.70
N LEU A 103 13.12 9.50 -6.14
CA LEU A 103 12.80 8.13 -6.48
C LEU A 103 12.39 7.97 -7.96
N ASP A 104 11.90 9.02 -8.60
CA ASP A 104 11.52 9.02 -10.02
C ASP A 104 12.69 8.63 -10.94
N LYS A 105 13.94 8.89 -10.54
CA LYS A 105 15.12 8.50 -11.34
C LYS A 105 15.27 6.99 -11.46
N TYR A 106 14.70 6.22 -10.52
CA TYR A 106 14.78 4.75 -10.48
C TYR A 106 13.64 4.06 -11.23
N LEU A 107 12.76 4.78 -11.92
CA LEU A 107 11.70 4.17 -12.73
C LEU A 107 12.27 3.32 -13.86
N GLY A 108 11.64 2.17 -14.11
CA GLY A 108 12.04 1.22 -15.14
C GLY A 108 12.22 -0.20 -14.61
N TYR A 109 12.90 -1.02 -15.41
CA TYR A 109 13.04 -2.45 -15.20
C TYR A 109 14.40 -2.82 -14.63
N TYR A 110 14.41 -3.84 -13.77
CA TYR A 110 15.59 -4.36 -13.13
C TYR A 110 15.58 -5.89 -13.14
N PHE A 111 16.75 -6.50 -13.32
CA PHE A 111 16.95 -7.86 -12.85
C PHE A 111 17.38 -7.85 -11.40
N GLU A 112 16.66 -8.58 -10.56
CA GLU A 112 17.00 -8.76 -9.16
C GLU A 112 17.61 -10.14 -8.95
N TYR A 113 18.64 -10.20 -8.12
CA TYR A 113 19.38 -11.40 -7.77
C TYR A 113 19.52 -11.52 -6.25
N TYR A 114 19.18 -12.67 -5.70
CA TYR A 114 19.46 -13.02 -4.31
C TYR A 114 19.46 -14.55 -4.12
N TYR A 115 20.06 -15.03 -3.03
CA TYR A 115 19.96 -16.44 -2.65
C TYR A 115 18.53 -16.78 -2.19
N SER A 116 17.90 -17.76 -2.85
CA SER A 116 16.52 -18.14 -2.60
C SER A 116 16.30 -18.62 -1.18
N MET A 117 15.22 -18.11 -0.56
CA MET A 117 14.79 -18.53 0.77
C MET A 117 14.05 -19.87 0.75
N SER A 118 13.45 -20.26 -0.37
CA SER A 118 12.71 -21.52 -0.55
C SER A 118 13.57 -22.65 -1.11
N ASN A 119 14.63 -22.30 -1.85
CA ASN A 119 15.55 -23.23 -2.49
C ASN A 119 16.99 -22.93 -2.06
N PRO A 120 17.40 -23.42 -0.86
CA PRO A 120 18.72 -23.12 -0.31
C PRO A 120 19.87 -23.40 -1.29
N GLY A 121 20.80 -22.46 -1.37
CA GLY A 121 21.98 -22.56 -2.25
C GLY A 121 21.73 -22.23 -3.72
N LYS A 122 20.47 -22.00 -4.14
CA LYS A 122 20.15 -21.47 -5.48
C LYS A 122 20.01 -19.97 -5.45
N ILE A 123 20.38 -19.32 -6.56
CA ILE A 123 20.19 -17.88 -6.77
C ILE A 123 18.92 -17.70 -7.59
N LEU A 124 18.00 -16.89 -7.10
CA LEU A 124 16.81 -16.52 -7.84
C LEU A 124 17.07 -15.25 -8.63
N LYS A 125 16.82 -15.31 -9.95
CA LYS A 125 16.76 -14.13 -10.82
C LYS A 125 15.28 -13.78 -11.04
N SER A 126 14.87 -12.59 -10.60
CA SER A 126 13.50 -12.07 -10.78
C SER A 126 13.51 -10.78 -11.60
N LEU A 127 12.35 -10.40 -12.14
CA LEU A 127 12.18 -9.14 -12.86
C LEU A 127 11.39 -8.17 -11.98
N VAL A 128 11.95 -6.98 -11.76
CA VAL A 128 11.31 -5.90 -11.00
C VAL A 128 11.01 -4.74 -11.95
N CYS A 129 9.83 -4.15 -11.84
CA CYS A 129 9.44 -2.95 -12.59
C CYS A 129 8.95 -1.89 -11.62
N PHE A 130 9.63 -0.75 -11.56
CA PHE A 130 9.18 0.45 -10.85
C PHE A 130 8.37 1.33 -11.80
N SER A 131 7.16 1.69 -11.39
CA SER A 131 6.26 2.55 -12.15
C SER A 131 5.65 3.63 -11.27
N LYS A 132 5.38 4.78 -11.87
CA LYS A 132 4.70 5.90 -11.21
C LYS A 132 3.22 5.86 -11.53
N VAL A 133 2.38 5.88 -10.50
CA VAL A 133 0.93 6.01 -10.60
C VAL A 133 0.52 7.20 -9.76
N GLU A 134 0.02 8.26 -10.41
CA GLU A 134 -0.17 9.57 -9.78
C GLU A 134 1.18 10.09 -9.21
N ASP A 135 1.25 10.34 -7.91
CA ASP A 135 2.46 10.76 -7.20
C ASP A 135 3.14 9.62 -6.43
N LYS A 136 2.72 8.37 -6.67
CA LYS A 136 3.18 7.19 -5.93
C LYS A 136 4.04 6.30 -6.81
N ILE A 137 5.11 5.76 -6.24
CA ILE A 137 5.93 4.76 -6.92
C ILE A 137 5.56 3.38 -6.42
N LEU A 138 4.98 2.63 -7.34
CA LEU A 138 4.64 1.22 -7.17
C LEU A 138 5.72 0.38 -7.83
N TYR A 139 5.78 -0.88 -7.45
CA TYR A 139 6.57 -1.84 -8.19
C TYR A 139 5.88 -3.19 -8.28
N GLN A 140 6.19 -3.88 -9.37
CA GLN A 140 5.84 -5.27 -9.56
C GLN A 140 7.12 -6.09 -9.61
N ARG A 141 7.16 -7.18 -8.85
CA ARG A 141 8.23 -8.19 -8.93
C ARG A 141 7.64 -9.49 -9.46
N THR A 142 8.29 -10.09 -10.45
CA THR A 142 7.81 -11.29 -11.13
C THR A 142 8.89 -12.35 -11.08
N GLU A 143 8.53 -13.46 -10.45
CA GLU A 143 9.36 -14.64 -10.34
C GLU A 143 8.81 -15.73 -11.25
N ARG A 144 9.74 -16.51 -11.79
CA ARG A 144 9.42 -17.69 -12.57
C ARG A 144 10.24 -18.83 -11.98
N LEU A 145 9.58 -19.63 -11.17
CA LEU A 145 10.18 -20.77 -10.50
C LEU A 145 10.10 -21.95 -11.48
N VAL A 146 11.25 -22.31 -12.02
CA VAL A 146 11.41 -23.54 -12.81
C VAL A 146 12.36 -24.42 -12.01
N GLU A 147 11.81 -25.47 -11.40
CA GLU A 147 12.64 -26.44 -10.69
C GLU A 147 13.54 -27.17 -11.70
N ALA A 148 14.83 -27.17 -11.42
CA ALA A 148 15.82 -27.86 -12.25
C ALA A 148 15.93 -29.31 -11.76
N GLY A 149 15.23 -30.25 -12.40
CA GLY A 149 15.41 -31.67 -12.06
C GLY A 149 14.39 -32.66 -12.62
N GLU A 150 13.14 -32.26 -12.85
CA GLU A 150 12.09 -33.22 -13.22
C GLU A 150 11.54 -32.98 -14.63
N GLN A 151 11.33 -34.08 -15.36
CA GLN A 151 10.94 -34.09 -16.78
C GLN A 151 9.51 -33.59 -17.03
N ASN A 152 8.76 -33.19 -16.00
CA ASN A 152 7.43 -32.58 -16.08
C ASN A 152 7.47 -31.16 -15.51
N LYS A 153 7.52 -30.17 -16.39
CA LYS A 153 7.71 -28.75 -16.07
C LYS A 153 6.42 -28.12 -15.52
N GLU A 154 6.22 -28.14 -14.21
CA GLU A 154 5.36 -27.15 -13.59
C GLU A 154 6.15 -25.84 -13.42
N VAL A 155 5.82 -24.85 -14.25
CA VAL A 155 6.38 -23.50 -14.12
C VAL A 155 5.48 -22.75 -13.15
N CYS A 156 5.97 -22.50 -11.94
CA CYS A 156 5.26 -21.67 -10.99
C CYS A 156 5.61 -20.19 -11.25
N HIS A 157 4.59 -19.36 -11.33
CA HIS A 157 4.72 -17.92 -11.54
C HIS A 157 4.22 -17.19 -10.30
N CYS A 158 5.12 -16.47 -9.63
CA CYS A 158 4.78 -15.64 -8.49
C CYS A 158 4.82 -14.17 -8.91
N LYS A 159 3.78 -13.43 -8.53
CA LYS A 159 3.67 -12.01 -8.83
C LYS A 159 3.51 -11.25 -7.52
N TYR A 160 4.43 -10.33 -7.28
CA TYR A 160 4.46 -9.50 -6.09
C TYR A 160 4.10 -8.06 -6.44
N LEU A 161 3.29 -7.44 -5.60
CA LEU A 161 2.85 -6.06 -5.75
C LEU A 161 3.28 -5.27 -4.52
N GLY A 162 3.90 -4.11 -4.74
CA GLY A 162 4.46 -3.33 -3.65
C GLY A 162 4.53 -1.84 -3.89
N VAL A 163 4.89 -1.14 -2.83
CA VAL A 163 5.12 0.31 -2.78
C VAL A 163 6.58 0.59 -2.44
N ALA A 164 7.14 1.63 -3.05
CA ALA A 164 8.49 2.09 -2.76
C ALA A 164 8.47 3.52 -2.21
N HIS A 165 9.29 3.78 -1.20
CA HIS A 165 9.46 5.08 -0.57
C HIS A 165 10.94 5.46 -0.54
N PHE A 166 11.24 6.73 -0.79
CA PHE A 166 12.60 7.27 -0.65
C PHE A 166 12.66 8.17 0.58
N LEU A 167 13.27 7.67 1.65
CA LEU A 167 13.35 8.35 2.95
C LEU A 167 14.80 8.34 3.42
N SER A 168 15.32 9.51 3.80
CA SER A 168 16.68 9.66 4.37
C SER A 168 17.76 8.88 3.59
N ASP A 169 17.82 9.10 2.28
CA ASP A 169 18.79 8.46 1.37
C ASP A 169 18.72 6.94 1.30
N ARG A 170 17.54 6.33 1.50
CA ARG A 170 17.32 4.90 1.29
C ARG A 170 16.02 4.67 0.54
N ILE A 171 16.01 3.63 -0.29
CA ILE A 171 14.80 3.14 -0.96
C ILE A 171 14.24 2.01 -0.11
N PHE A 172 13.08 2.25 0.49
CA PHE A 172 12.33 1.27 1.25
C PHE A 172 11.24 0.68 0.36
N MET A 173 11.17 -0.64 0.30
CA MET A 173 10.22 -1.36 -0.52
C MET A 173 9.49 -2.39 0.33
N THR A 174 8.17 -2.45 0.19
CA THR A 174 7.34 -3.48 0.82
C THR A 174 6.41 -4.07 -0.25
N ASP A 175 6.46 -5.38 -0.44
CA ASP A 175 5.55 -6.10 -1.36
C ASP A 175 4.88 -7.29 -0.67
N TYR A 176 3.84 -7.80 -1.33
CA TYR A 176 3.19 -9.06 -0.99
C TYR A 176 2.99 -9.92 -2.23
N GLU A 177 2.93 -11.24 -2.06
CA GLU A 177 2.61 -12.18 -3.15
C GLU A 177 1.11 -12.10 -3.46
N SER A 178 0.76 -11.75 -4.70
CA SER A 178 -0.61 -11.34 -5.07
C SER A 178 -1.60 -12.47 -5.31
N LEU A 179 -1.14 -13.70 -5.55
CA LEU A 179 -2.02 -14.82 -5.85
C LEU A 179 -2.55 -15.50 -4.58
N THR A 180 -1.67 -15.71 -3.61
CA THR A 180 -1.92 -16.43 -2.36
C THR A 180 -2.01 -15.50 -1.15
N VAL A 181 -1.39 -14.32 -1.22
CA VAL A 181 -1.35 -13.32 -0.12
C VAL A 181 -0.74 -13.89 1.16
N ASN A 182 0.14 -14.89 1.01
CA ASN A 182 0.73 -15.58 2.13
C ASN A 182 2.05 -14.97 2.60
N GLU A 183 2.67 -14.10 1.81
CA GLU A 183 4.00 -13.55 2.09
C GLU A 183 4.02 -12.04 1.95
N ILE A 184 4.74 -11.37 2.86
CA ILE A 184 5.18 -9.99 2.73
C ILE A 184 6.71 -9.99 2.72
N THR A 185 7.31 -9.20 1.84
CA THR A 185 8.75 -8.95 1.87
C THR A 185 9.05 -7.47 2.08
N GLN A 186 10.17 -7.20 2.75
CA GLN A 186 10.69 -5.86 2.95
C GLN A 186 12.10 -5.79 2.39
N THR A 187 12.37 -4.79 1.55
CA THR A 187 13.68 -4.58 0.94
C THR A 187 14.14 -3.15 1.17
N ILE A 188 15.39 -2.98 1.59
CA ILE A 188 16.01 -1.66 1.75
C ILE A 188 17.22 -1.61 0.83
N LEU A 189 17.22 -0.67 -0.11
CA LEU A 189 18.30 -0.49 -1.08
C LEU A 189 19.08 0.80 -0.83
N TYR A 190 20.38 0.75 -1.12
CA TYR A 190 21.20 1.93 -1.26
C TYR A 190 20.90 2.62 -2.60
N PRO A 191 20.60 3.93 -2.58
CA PRO A 191 20.52 4.72 -3.79
C PRO A 191 21.89 4.90 -4.44
N THR A 192 21.92 5.22 -5.72
CA THR A 192 23.11 5.72 -6.39
C THR A 192 23.05 7.24 -6.52
N PHE A 193 24.17 7.90 -6.22
CA PHE A 193 24.37 9.33 -6.43
C PHE A 193 25.11 9.62 -7.75
N LYS A 194 25.34 8.58 -8.57
CA LYS A 194 25.91 8.71 -9.92
C LYS A 194 24.81 9.04 -10.92
N ASN A 195 25.18 9.72 -12.01
CA ASN A 195 24.25 10.08 -13.09
C ASN A 195 23.67 8.88 -13.84
N ARG A 196 24.28 7.70 -13.77
CA ARG A 196 23.79 6.46 -14.38
C ARG A 196 23.53 5.42 -13.32
N ILE A 197 22.33 4.87 -13.36
CA ILE A 197 21.94 3.72 -12.55
C ILE A 197 22.41 2.48 -13.30
N HIS A 198 23.27 1.71 -12.67
CA HIS A 198 23.70 0.41 -13.16
C HIS A 198 23.27 -0.67 -12.18
N TRP A 199 23.56 -0.46 -10.89
CA TRP A 199 23.30 -1.42 -9.84
C TRP A 199 22.72 -0.72 -8.61
N LEU A 200 21.74 -1.37 -7.98
CA LEU A 200 21.30 -1.12 -6.61
C LEU A 200 21.65 -2.36 -5.78
N HIS A 201 21.98 -2.15 -4.52
CA HIS A 201 22.30 -3.23 -3.59
C HIS A 201 21.60 -2.96 -2.27
N GLY A 202 21.35 -4.00 -1.50
CA GLY A 202 20.63 -3.84 -0.26
C GLY A 202 20.36 -5.14 0.47
N LEU A 203 19.37 -5.08 1.34
CA LEU A 203 18.95 -6.20 2.18
C LEU A 203 17.46 -6.46 2.00
N ARG A 204 17.10 -7.73 1.85
CA ARG A 204 15.73 -8.22 1.91
C ARG A 204 15.50 -9.01 3.19
N MET A 205 14.30 -8.86 3.74
CA MET A 205 13.72 -9.73 4.76
C MET A 205 12.38 -10.27 4.25
N GLY A 206 12.12 -11.53 4.54
CA GLY A 206 10.93 -12.23 4.09
C GLY A 206 10.80 -13.56 4.80
N VAL A 207 9.93 -14.41 4.28
CA VAL A 207 9.66 -15.73 4.87
C VAL A 207 9.81 -16.76 3.78
N SER A 208 10.52 -17.86 4.04
CA SER A 208 10.60 -18.96 3.07
C SER A 208 9.19 -19.46 2.71
N SER A 209 8.95 -19.76 1.42
CA SER A 209 7.67 -20.31 0.97
C SER A 209 7.48 -21.81 1.26
N ASN A 210 8.44 -22.45 1.95
CA ASN A 210 8.37 -23.86 2.36
C ASN A 210 7.56 -24.00 3.66
N ASP A 211 7.14 -25.22 4.00
CA ASP A 211 6.26 -25.51 5.15
C ASP A 211 6.76 -24.93 6.49
N ASP A 212 8.07 -24.86 6.69
CA ASP A 212 8.68 -24.31 7.91
C ASP A 212 8.50 -22.79 8.06
N ARG A 213 8.14 -22.08 6.98
CA ARG A 213 7.91 -20.63 6.94
C ARG A 213 8.94 -19.84 7.75
N MET A 214 10.22 -20.17 7.56
CA MET A 214 11.30 -19.62 8.36
C MET A 214 11.53 -18.15 7.97
N PRO A 215 11.55 -17.22 8.95
CA PRO A 215 11.95 -15.84 8.71
C PRO A 215 13.42 -15.79 8.28
N CYS A 216 13.69 -15.14 7.15
CA CYS A 216 15.01 -15.11 6.54
C CYS A 216 15.39 -13.70 6.11
N SER A 217 16.69 -13.44 6.02
CA SER A 217 17.24 -12.24 5.40
C SER A 217 18.33 -12.61 4.41
N ALA A 218 18.39 -11.86 3.31
CA ALA A 218 19.36 -12.06 2.25
C ALA A 218 19.84 -10.71 1.69
N ARG A 219 21.11 -10.66 1.30
CA ARG A 219 21.63 -9.58 0.46
C ARG A 219 21.00 -9.69 -0.92
N VAL A 220 20.66 -8.54 -1.50
CA VAL A 220 20.02 -8.43 -2.81
C VAL A 220 20.79 -7.45 -3.69
N SER A 221 20.84 -7.74 -4.98
CA SER A 221 21.38 -6.86 -6.00
C SER A 221 20.37 -6.69 -7.13
N MET A 222 20.22 -5.47 -7.64
CA MET A 222 19.34 -5.13 -8.75
C MET A 222 20.13 -4.45 -9.87
N GLU A 223 20.13 -5.05 -11.04
CA GLU A 223 20.73 -4.55 -12.27
C GLU A 223 19.70 -3.73 -13.05
N PHE A 224 20.00 -2.48 -13.38
CA PHE A 224 19.09 -1.65 -14.17
C PHE A 224 19.13 -2.00 -15.65
N LEU A 225 17.95 -2.24 -16.24
CA LEU A 225 17.79 -2.65 -17.64
C LEU A 225 17.31 -1.50 -18.55
N GLY A 226 16.77 -0.42 -17.96
CA GLY A 226 16.16 0.68 -18.69
C GLY A 226 14.64 0.74 -18.52
N GLN A 227 14.00 1.72 -19.16
CA GLN A 227 12.55 1.92 -19.10
C GLN A 227 11.78 1.14 -20.18
N ASP A 228 12.46 0.74 -21.25
CA ASP A 228 11.91 -0.07 -22.32
C ASP A 228 12.81 -1.28 -22.55
N ILE A 229 12.23 -2.47 -22.43
CA ILE A 229 12.94 -3.74 -22.54
C ILE A 229 12.10 -4.75 -23.34
N PRO A 230 12.74 -5.73 -24.00
CA PRO A 230 12.03 -6.86 -24.58
C PRO A 230 11.49 -7.80 -23.47
N LEU A 231 10.33 -7.45 -22.89
CA LEU A 231 9.76 -8.08 -21.69
C LEU A 231 9.72 -9.62 -21.75
N ARG A 232 9.30 -10.20 -22.88
CA ARG A 232 9.26 -11.66 -23.06
C ARG A 232 10.64 -12.31 -22.92
N LYS A 233 11.69 -11.66 -23.45
CA LYS A 233 13.06 -12.16 -23.33
C LYS A 233 13.54 -12.05 -21.89
N ALA A 234 13.29 -10.92 -21.24
CA ALA A 234 13.67 -10.72 -19.84
C ALA A 234 13.01 -11.74 -18.90
N LEU A 235 11.71 -11.98 -19.03
CA LEU A 235 10.98 -13.00 -18.25
C LEU A 235 11.45 -14.44 -18.54
N ALA A 236 12.01 -14.70 -19.71
CA ALA A 236 12.58 -16.01 -20.03
C ALA A 236 13.92 -16.27 -19.32
N GLU A 237 14.62 -15.21 -18.89
CA GLU A 237 15.84 -15.31 -18.10
C GLU A 237 15.59 -15.47 -16.60
N CYS A 238 14.40 -15.10 -16.11
CA CYS A 238 14.00 -15.30 -14.72
C CYS A 238 13.83 -16.78 -14.41
N ARG A 239 14.67 -17.30 -13.52
CA ARG A 239 14.71 -18.70 -13.06
C ARG A 239 15.72 -18.83 -11.92
N PHE A 240 15.86 -20.06 -11.41
CA PHE A 240 16.96 -20.40 -10.52
C PHE A 240 18.27 -20.60 -11.30
N TYR A 241 19.35 -20.12 -10.71
CA TYR A 241 20.73 -20.32 -11.16
C TYR A 241 21.53 -21.04 -10.08
N SER A 242 22.48 -21.87 -10.51
CA SER A 242 23.53 -22.35 -9.62
C SER A 242 24.53 -21.22 -9.36
N PRO A 243 25.14 -21.11 -8.17
CA PRO A 243 26.23 -20.17 -7.93
C PRO A 243 27.41 -20.33 -8.91
N ASP A 244 27.61 -21.55 -9.42
CA ASP A 244 28.66 -21.87 -10.40
C ASP A 244 28.22 -21.65 -11.86
N ASP A 245 27.01 -21.12 -12.12
CA ASP A 245 26.54 -20.87 -13.49
C ASP A 245 27.41 -19.79 -14.16
N PRO A 246 28.06 -20.07 -15.31
CA PRO A 246 28.99 -19.15 -15.96
C PRO A 246 28.35 -17.86 -16.45
N LYS A 247 27.00 -17.76 -16.45
CA LYS A 247 26.27 -16.54 -16.79
C LYS A 247 26.26 -15.51 -15.65
N LEU A 248 26.62 -15.91 -14.43
CA LEU A 248 26.66 -15.00 -13.28
C LEU A 248 28.07 -14.43 -13.11
N ASP A 249 28.15 -13.09 -12.97
CA ASP A 249 29.41 -12.42 -12.67
C ASP A 249 29.86 -12.70 -11.23
N LYS A 250 31.17 -12.83 -11.02
CA LYS A 250 31.76 -13.05 -9.68
C LYS A 250 31.47 -11.87 -8.75
N THR A 251 31.51 -10.64 -9.27
CA THR A 251 31.17 -9.44 -8.49
C THR A 251 29.74 -9.50 -7.96
N LEU A 252 28.80 -9.97 -8.79
CA LEU A 252 27.41 -10.18 -8.41
C LEU A 252 27.30 -11.20 -7.28
N LEU A 253 27.97 -12.35 -7.42
CA LEU A 253 28.00 -13.40 -6.40
C LEU A 253 28.52 -12.86 -5.07
N ASP A 254 29.60 -12.07 -5.08
CA ASP A 254 30.18 -11.48 -3.87
C ASP A 254 29.25 -10.48 -3.18
N MET A 255 28.49 -9.69 -3.96
CA MET A 255 27.50 -8.73 -3.45
C MET A 255 26.32 -9.42 -2.74
N ILE A 256 25.84 -10.54 -3.29
CA ILE A 256 24.68 -11.27 -2.73
C ILE A 256 25.07 -12.39 -1.77
N ASN A 257 26.37 -12.68 -1.62
CA ASN A 257 26.86 -13.73 -0.75
C ASN A 257 26.47 -13.47 0.70
N ASN A 258 25.66 -14.36 1.30
CA ASN A 258 25.21 -14.27 2.69
C ASN A 258 26.18 -14.96 3.68
N GLN A 259 27.15 -15.72 3.19
CA GLN A 259 28.14 -16.45 3.97
C GLN A 259 29.36 -15.57 4.28
N GLY A 260 30.03 -15.87 5.40
CA GLY A 260 31.23 -15.18 5.87
C GLY A 260 31.21 -14.95 7.38
N VAL A 261 32.34 -14.51 7.93
CA VAL A 261 32.42 -14.12 9.35
C VAL A 261 31.55 -12.88 9.53
N ASN A 262 30.50 -12.98 10.34
CA ASN A 262 29.71 -11.83 10.69
C ASN A 262 30.44 -11.06 11.81
N GLU A 263 31.34 -10.15 11.42
CA GLU A 263 32.09 -9.28 12.35
C GLU A 263 31.19 -8.23 13.03
N HIS A 264 29.89 -8.24 12.71
CA HIS A 264 28.91 -7.31 13.21
C HIS A 264 27.82 -8.04 13.99
N TRP A 265 27.30 -7.37 15.00
CA TRP A 265 26.13 -7.82 15.77
C TRP A 265 24.83 -7.92 14.94
N GLN A 266 24.87 -7.47 13.68
CA GLN A 266 23.73 -7.39 12.78
C GLN A 266 24.10 -8.00 11.43
N PHE A 267 23.14 -8.61 10.75
CA PHE A 267 23.29 -8.98 9.35
C PHE A 267 23.16 -7.72 8.48
N ARG A 268 24.17 -7.41 7.67
CA ARG A 268 24.26 -6.15 6.91
C ARG A 268 24.37 -6.39 5.41
N ALA A 269 23.73 -5.54 4.63
CA ALA A 269 24.05 -5.40 3.21
C ALA A 269 25.52 -5.01 3.01
N LYS A 270 26.13 -5.47 1.93
CA LYS A 270 27.47 -5.06 1.48
C LYS A 270 27.38 -3.86 0.57
#